data_AF-A0A953M9D0-F1
#
_entry.id   AF-A0A953M9D0-F1
#
_cell.length_a   1.000
_cell.length_b   1.000
_cell.length_c   1.000
_cell.angle_alpha   90.00
_cell.angle_beta   90.00
_cell.angle_gamma   90.00
#
_symmetry.space_group_name_H-M   'P 1'
#
loop_
_entity.id
_entity.type
_entity.pdbx_description
1 polymer ?
#
loop_
_entity_poly.entity_id
_entity_poly.type
_entity_poly.pdbx_seq_one_letter_code
_entity_poly.pdbx_strand_id
1 'polypeptide(L)'
;ILFIDELHTLVGAGGAEGAIDASNVLKPALARGEIQCIGATTFDEYRKYIEKDAALARRFQSIPVDPPNKEQTIEIIKGLRERYEEHHRVKITDAAVAAAVELSGRYITGRVQPDKSIDVIDEAGARVRIRSMSKPPNLAEIEADIERLTIEKDDAVKNADYEKAAELRDRASRLQKKKEDEQAEWRARSQEIDGEVDEEVIAEVVSKMTGVPLQKLEKEEAARLMQLEEELHKSVVSQDEAIKAISKSIRRARAGLKDPKRPMGSFIFVGPSGVGKTLLSKALAEFMFGDADALIHLDMSEYMEKHTVARLVGAPPGYVGYEEGGQLTEQIRRRPYAVVLLDEVEKAHPDVFNML
;
A
#
# COMPACT_ATOMS: atom_id res chain seq x y z
N ILE A 1 8.21 35.95 13.80
CA ILE A 1 8.38 34.52 14.12
C ILE A 1 8.58 33.78 12.82
N LEU A 2 9.70 33.08 12.65
CA LEU A 2 9.99 32.25 11.48
C LEU A 2 9.51 30.82 11.72
N PHE A 3 9.02 30.15 10.68
CA PHE A 3 8.76 28.71 10.72
C PHE A 3 9.80 28.00 9.87
N ILE A 4 10.41 26.96 10.42
CA ILE A 4 11.41 26.14 9.76
C ILE A 4 10.86 24.72 9.75
N ASP A 5 10.44 24.26 8.59
CA ASP A 5 10.14 22.84 8.41
C ASP A 5 11.45 22.05 8.37
N GLU A 6 11.44 20.83 8.88
CA GLU A 6 12.61 19.95 8.92
C GLU A 6 13.88 20.63 9.47
N LEU A 7 13.80 21.19 10.69
CA LEU A 7 14.86 21.96 11.35
C LEU A 7 16.24 21.25 11.34
N HIS A 8 16.25 19.93 11.39
CA HIS A 8 17.47 19.12 11.39
C HIS A 8 18.30 19.28 10.10
N THR A 9 17.69 19.64 8.96
CA THR A 9 18.40 19.84 7.68
C THR A 9 19.38 21.02 7.74
N LEU A 10 19.05 22.05 8.53
CA LEU A 10 19.89 23.23 8.73
C LEU A 10 21.03 23.00 9.73
N VAL A 11 20.96 21.91 10.50
CA VAL A 11 21.89 21.60 11.60
C VAL A 11 22.79 20.40 11.29
N GLY A 12 22.29 19.44 10.51
CA GLY A 12 22.92 18.15 10.21
C GLY A 12 23.69 18.07 8.90
N ALA A 13 23.79 19.16 8.14
CA ALA A 13 24.43 19.24 6.82
C ALA A 13 25.92 18.82 6.78
N GLY A 14 26.59 18.63 7.93
CA GLY A 14 28.00 18.24 8.00
C GLY A 14 28.31 16.79 7.57
N GLY A 15 27.31 15.95 7.26
CA GLY A 15 27.51 14.54 6.91
C GLY A 15 27.56 14.22 5.41
N ALA A 16 27.06 15.11 4.54
CA ALA A 16 27.07 14.91 3.09
C ALA A 16 27.97 15.98 2.43
N GLU A 17 28.92 15.56 1.60
CA GLU A 17 29.82 16.46 0.87
C GLU A 17 29.02 17.50 0.06
N GLY A 18 28.94 18.74 0.57
CA GLY A 18 28.44 19.89 -0.19
C GLY A 18 27.26 20.66 0.42
N ALA A 19 26.64 20.21 1.51
CA ALA A 19 25.60 20.99 2.18
C ALA A 19 26.23 22.05 3.11
N ILE A 20 25.89 23.33 2.88
CA ILE A 20 26.38 24.44 3.72
C ILE A 20 25.74 24.30 5.11
N ASP A 21 26.57 24.12 6.14
CA ASP A 21 26.14 24.10 7.54
C ASP A 21 25.66 25.49 7.99
N ALA A 22 24.37 25.75 7.76
CA ALA A 22 23.68 26.98 8.16
C ALA A 22 23.60 27.14 9.69
N SER A 23 23.90 26.10 10.48
CA SER A 23 23.83 26.13 11.94
C SER A 23 24.78 27.17 12.54
N ASN A 24 25.97 27.33 11.97
CA ASN A 24 26.97 28.27 12.48
C ASN A 24 26.55 29.74 12.30
N VAL A 25 25.70 30.02 11.32
CA VAL A 25 25.11 31.34 11.08
C VAL A 25 23.90 31.57 11.99
N LEU A 26 23.10 30.52 12.23
CA LEU A 26 21.86 30.61 13.01
C LEU A 26 22.12 30.66 14.53
N LYS A 27 23.12 29.93 15.04
CA LYS A 27 23.42 29.84 16.48
C LYS A 27 23.61 31.21 17.16
N PRO A 28 24.40 32.17 16.62
CA PRO A 28 24.57 33.48 17.25
C PRO A 28 23.26 34.29 17.27
N ALA A 29 22.47 34.24 16.19
CA ALA A 29 21.22 34.99 16.09
C ALA A 29 20.13 34.42 17.01
N LEU A 30 20.05 33.08 17.14
CA LEU A 30 19.19 32.40 18.12
C LEU A 30 19.64 32.70 19.56
N ALA A 31 20.95 32.76 19.82
CA ALA A 31 21.49 33.05 21.14
C ALA A 31 21.25 34.49 21.61
N ARG A 32 21.29 35.46 20.67
CA ARG A 32 20.97 36.87 20.96
C ARG A 32 19.47 37.18 20.94
N GLY A 33 18.63 36.22 20.55
CA GLY A 33 17.19 36.42 20.42
C GLY A 33 16.80 37.32 19.24
N GLU A 34 17.71 37.56 18.29
CA GLU A 34 17.45 38.31 17.06
C GLU A 34 16.50 37.55 16.13
N ILE A 35 16.54 36.20 16.20
CA ILE A 35 15.64 35.31 15.48
C ILE A 35 14.77 34.57 16.49
N GLN A 36 13.46 34.73 16.32
CA GLN A 36 12.46 33.90 16.97
C GLN A 36 11.89 32.94 15.93
N CYS A 37 12.06 31.63 16.12
CA CYS A 37 11.55 30.62 15.21
C CYS A 37 10.82 29.46 15.90
N ILE A 38 10.00 28.76 15.14
CA ILE A 38 9.39 27.47 15.44
C ILE A 38 9.99 26.49 14.45
N GLY A 39 10.58 25.40 14.93
CA GLY A 39 11.13 24.33 14.10
C GLY A 39 10.30 23.06 14.23
N ALA A 40 10.04 22.39 13.12
CA ALA A 40 9.47 21.04 13.09
C ALA A 40 10.59 20.01 12.81
N THR A 41 10.55 18.86 13.48
CA THR A 41 11.49 17.75 13.26
C THR A 41 10.93 16.47 13.86
N THR A 42 11.41 15.30 13.43
CA THR A 42 11.07 14.03 14.08
C THR A 42 11.86 13.82 15.38
N PHE A 43 11.39 12.91 16.25
CA PHE A 43 12.11 12.54 17.48
C PHE A 43 13.52 11.99 17.20
N ASP A 44 13.66 11.19 16.15
CA ASP A 44 14.94 10.56 15.79
C ASP A 44 15.95 11.61 15.34
N GLU A 45 15.54 12.54 14.48
CA GLU A 45 16.38 13.65 14.03
C GLU A 45 16.70 14.63 15.17
N TYR A 46 15.75 14.91 16.06
CA TYR A 46 15.98 15.74 17.24
C TYR A 46 17.11 15.15 18.09
N ARG A 47 17.04 13.86 18.42
CA ARG A 47 18.09 13.16 19.18
C ARG A 47 19.43 13.14 18.45
N LYS A 48 19.40 12.99 17.13
CA LYS A 48 20.62 12.86 16.32
C LYS A 48 21.36 14.18 16.15
N TYR A 49 20.64 15.28 15.90
CA TYR A 49 21.23 16.55 15.47
C TYR A 49 21.08 17.70 16.47
N ILE A 50 19.97 17.77 17.22
CA ILE A 50 19.66 18.90 18.09
C ILE A 50 20.08 18.64 19.53
N GLU A 51 19.75 17.47 20.08
CA GLU A 51 20.03 17.12 21.48
C GLU A 51 21.53 17.01 21.77
N LYS A 52 22.32 16.57 20.78
CA LYS A 52 23.78 16.50 20.88
C LYS A 52 24.47 17.86 20.84
N ASP A 53 23.80 18.89 20.32
CA ASP A 53 24.34 20.25 20.25
C ASP A 53 23.87 21.10 21.45
N ALA A 54 24.77 21.30 22.41
CA ALA A 54 24.45 22.03 23.65
C ALA A 54 24.03 23.49 23.41
N ALA A 55 24.41 24.13 22.31
CA ALA A 55 24.01 25.49 22.01
C ALA A 55 22.56 25.54 21.53
N LEU A 56 22.14 24.58 20.69
CA LEU A 56 20.78 24.50 20.17
C LEU A 56 19.80 23.93 21.19
N ALA A 57 20.18 22.88 21.94
CA ALA A 57 19.35 22.27 22.98
C ALA A 57 18.95 23.27 24.09
N ARG A 58 19.77 24.30 24.34
CA ARG A 58 19.46 25.38 25.31
C ARG A 58 18.58 26.50 24.74
N ARG A 59 18.25 26.46 23.45
CA ARG A 59 17.50 27.51 22.75
C ARG A 59 16.16 27.03 22.25
N PHE A 60 16.02 25.73 22.00
CA PHE A 60 14.75 25.11 21.69
C PHE A 60 14.11 24.49 22.94
N GLN A 61 12.83 24.78 23.14
CA GLN A 61 11.98 24.01 24.03
C GLN A 61 11.29 22.93 23.21
N SER A 62 11.48 21.67 23.58
CA SER A 62 10.80 20.55 22.91
C SER A 62 9.33 20.52 23.31
N ILE A 63 8.45 20.46 22.31
CA ILE A 63 7.01 20.27 22.47
C ILE A 63 6.67 18.99 21.70
N PRO A 64 6.41 17.86 22.38
CA PRO A 64 6.04 16.62 21.71
C PRO A 64 4.69 16.79 21.03
N VAL A 65 4.61 16.37 19.77
CA VAL A 65 3.37 16.33 18.99
C VAL A 65 3.11 14.88 18.62
N ASP A 66 2.12 14.29 19.27
CA ASP A 66 1.72 12.91 19.02
C ASP A 66 0.78 12.82 17.80
N PRO A 67 0.77 11.67 17.09
CA PRO A 67 -0.23 11.42 16.06
C PRO A 67 -1.66 11.54 16.61
N PRO A 68 -2.62 12.05 15.82
CA PRO A 68 -4.01 12.12 16.25
C PRO A 68 -4.59 10.72 16.52
N ASN A 69 -5.49 10.65 17.49
CA ASN A 69 -6.26 9.44 17.75
C ASN A 69 -7.33 9.19 16.65
N LYS A 70 -8.08 8.09 16.74
CA LYS A 70 -9.09 7.72 15.73
C LYS A 70 -10.14 8.82 15.55
N GLU A 71 -10.69 9.36 16.63
CA GLU A 71 -11.72 10.40 16.55
C GLU A 71 -11.18 11.71 15.95
N GLN A 72 -10.01 12.16 16.41
CA GLN A 72 -9.33 13.36 15.90
C GLN A 72 -9.00 13.23 14.42
N THR A 73 -8.55 12.05 13.98
CA THR A 73 -8.23 11.79 12.57
C THR A 73 -9.49 11.91 11.71
N ILE A 74 -10.62 11.37 12.16
CA ILE A 74 -11.91 11.49 11.46
C ILE A 74 -12.31 12.96 11.31
N GLU A 75 -12.19 13.76 12.37
CA GLU A 75 -12.52 15.20 12.32
C GLU A 75 -11.58 15.99 11.41
N ILE A 76 -10.28 15.67 11.40
CA ILE A 76 -9.32 16.25 10.45
C ILE A 76 -9.74 15.96 9.01
N ILE A 77 -10.09 14.71 8.68
CA ILE A 77 -10.51 14.33 7.33
C ILE A 77 -11.83 14.99 6.96
N LYS A 78 -12.79 15.09 7.89
CA LYS A 78 -14.04 15.83 7.65
C LYS A 78 -13.77 17.30 7.31
N GLY A 79 -12.82 17.94 8.00
CA GLY A 79 -12.39 19.31 7.71
C GLY A 79 -11.70 19.46 6.34
N LEU A 80 -11.10 18.39 5.81
CA LEU A 80 -10.47 18.37 4.48
C LEU A 80 -11.40 17.87 3.38
N ARG A 81 -12.55 17.27 3.73
CA ARG A 81 -13.46 16.56 2.80
C ARG A 81 -13.84 17.41 1.59
N GLU A 82 -14.34 18.62 1.82
CA GLU A 82 -14.84 19.50 0.76
C GLU A 82 -13.77 19.77 -0.32
N ARG A 83 -12.51 19.93 0.09
CA ARG A 83 -11.39 20.13 -0.85
C ARG A 83 -11.13 18.91 -1.72
N TYR A 84 -11.20 17.71 -1.15
CA TYR A 84 -11.02 16.46 -1.91
C TYR A 84 -12.22 16.14 -2.80
N GLU A 85 -13.44 16.39 -2.31
CA GLU A 85 -14.67 16.29 -3.09
C GLU A 85 -14.64 17.21 -4.31
N GLU A 86 -14.24 18.47 -4.15
CA GLU A 86 -14.10 19.42 -5.25
C GLU A 86 -12.97 19.02 -6.21
N HIS A 87 -11.80 18.64 -5.67
CA HIS A 87 -10.63 18.29 -6.48
C HIS A 87 -10.90 17.08 -7.38
N HIS A 88 -11.56 16.05 -6.84
CA HIS A 88 -11.87 14.80 -7.54
C HIS A 88 -13.26 14.76 -8.17
N ARG A 89 -14.11 15.75 -7.89
CA ARG A 89 -15.53 15.80 -8.29
C ARG A 89 -16.33 14.60 -7.80
N VAL A 90 -16.07 14.13 -6.60
CA VAL A 90 -16.78 12.99 -5.99
C VAL A 90 -17.49 13.43 -4.72
N LYS A 91 -18.43 12.63 -4.22
CA LYS A 91 -18.93 12.74 -2.84
C LYS A 91 -18.25 11.71 -1.96
N ILE A 92 -17.81 12.10 -0.78
CA ILE A 92 -17.16 11.22 0.19
C ILE A 92 -18.10 11.03 1.38
N THR A 93 -18.54 9.79 1.58
CA THR A 93 -19.45 9.45 2.68
C THR A 93 -18.77 9.51 4.05
N ASP A 94 -19.56 9.72 5.10
CA ASP A 94 -19.07 9.59 6.48
C ASP A 94 -18.55 8.18 6.78
N ALA A 95 -19.21 7.18 6.20
CA ALA A 95 -18.81 5.78 6.28
C ALA A 95 -17.43 5.54 5.65
N ALA A 96 -17.17 6.12 4.47
CA ALA A 96 -15.86 6.06 3.83
C ALA A 96 -14.76 6.70 4.69
N VAL A 97 -15.03 7.85 5.32
CA VAL A 97 -14.04 8.48 6.23
C VAL A 97 -13.74 7.57 7.42
N ALA A 98 -14.76 7.00 8.06
CA ALA A 98 -14.56 6.07 9.17
C ALA A 98 -13.77 4.82 8.73
N ALA A 99 -14.11 4.25 7.57
CA ALA A 99 -13.42 3.11 6.99
C ALA A 99 -11.97 3.44 6.64
N ALA A 100 -11.69 4.62 6.11
CA ALA A 100 -10.34 5.04 5.75
C ALA A 100 -9.43 5.08 6.98
N VAL A 101 -9.91 5.63 8.10
CA VAL A 101 -9.15 5.68 9.35
C VAL A 101 -8.94 4.29 9.95
N GLU A 102 -9.96 3.44 9.91
CA GLU A 102 -9.89 2.09 10.47
C GLU A 102 -8.99 1.16 9.67
N LEU A 103 -9.20 1.09 8.35
CA LEU A 103 -8.47 0.21 7.45
C LEU A 103 -7.02 0.68 7.28
N SER A 104 -6.76 1.98 7.08
CA SER A 104 -5.37 2.48 7.06
C SER A 104 -4.68 2.27 8.42
N GLY A 105 -5.41 2.42 9.52
CA GLY A 105 -4.95 2.14 10.88
C GLY A 105 -4.43 0.72 11.03
N ARG A 106 -5.18 -0.24 10.51
CA ARG A 106 -4.93 -1.68 10.68
C ARG A 106 -3.97 -2.28 9.65
N TYR A 107 -4.02 -1.79 8.40
CA TYR A 107 -3.33 -2.44 7.28
C TYR A 107 -2.11 -1.64 6.76
N ILE A 108 -2.05 -0.32 7.01
CA ILE A 108 -0.92 0.53 6.61
C ILE A 108 -0.11 0.90 7.86
N THR A 109 0.81 0.02 8.26
CA THR A 109 1.58 0.14 9.52
C THR A 109 2.84 0.99 9.41
N GLY A 110 3.36 1.20 8.19
CA GLY A 110 4.59 1.99 7.94
C GLY A 110 4.40 3.51 7.93
N ARG A 111 3.17 4.00 8.09
CA ARG A 111 2.82 5.43 8.09
C ARG A 111 1.99 5.77 9.32
N VAL A 112 2.05 7.04 9.71
CA VAL A 112 1.34 7.58 10.88
C VAL A 112 0.05 8.28 10.46
N GLN A 113 -0.92 8.39 11.38
CA GLN A 113 -2.08 9.25 11.17
C GLN A 113 -1.69 10.73 11.28
N PRO A 114 -2.43 11.65 10.64
CA PRO A 114 -3.59 11.43 9.77
C PRO A 114 -3.23 11.13 8.30
N ASP A 115 -1.96 11.30 7.94
CA ASP A 115 -1.41 11.25 6.58
C ASP A 115 -1.88 10.00 5.80
N LYS A 116 -1.72 8.81 6.38
CA LYS A 116 -2.13 7.57 5.70
C LYS A 116 -3.63 7.46 5.39
N SER A 117 -4.49 8.08 6.19
CA SER A 117 -5.94 8.06 5.91
C SER A 117 -6.30 9.08 4.84
N ILE A 118 -5.61 10.22 4.83
CA ILE A 118 -5.77 11.25 3.81
C ILE A 118 -5.37 10.68 2.44
N ASP A 119 -4.24 9.98 2.38
CA ASP A 119 -3.75 9.31 1.17
C ASP A 119 -4.77 8.29 0.61
N VAL A 120 -5.38 7.48 1.48
CA VAL A 120 -6.43 6.53 1.09
C VAL A 120 -7.67 7.23 0.53
N ILE A 121 -8.07 8.36 1.12
CA ILE A 121 -9.22 9.17 0.64
C ILE A 121 -8.90 9.80 -0.72
N ASP A 122 -7.68 10.33 -0.88
CA ASP A 122 -7.22 10.95 -2.13
C ASP A 122 -7.20 9.95 -3.29
N GLU A 123 -6.57 8.79 -3.08
CA GLU A 123 -6.51 7.70 -4.06
C GLU A 123 -7.91 7.15 -4.40
N ALA A 124 -8.81 7.07 -3.41
CA ALA A 124 -10.20 6.68 -3.63
C ALA A 124 -10.96 7.69 -4.50
N GLY A 125 -10.80 8.98 -4.23
CA GLY A 125 -11.40 10.05 -5.04
C GLY A 125 -10.88 10.01 -6.49
N ALA A 126 -9.56 9.95 -6.65
CA ALA A 126 -8.91 9.86 -7.96
C ALA A 126 -9.42 8.64 -8.76
N ARG A 127 -9.55 7.50 -8.09
CA ARG A 127 -10.01 6.26 -8.71
C ARG A 127 -11.45 6.32 -9.19
N VAL A 128 -12.38 6.84 -8.38
CA VAL A 128 -13.78 6.98 -8.77
C VAL A 128 -13.89 7.91 -9.98
N ARG A 129 -13.15 9.01 -9.98
CA ARG A 129 -13.07 9.94 -11.11
C ARG A 129 -12.51 9.29 -12.38
N ILE A 130 -11.45 8.48 -12.28
CA ILE A 130 -10.89 7.79 -13.45
C ILE A 130 -11.91 6.78 -14.02
N ARG A 131 -12.67 6.09 -13.15
CA ARG A 131 -13.74 5.18 -13.57
C ARG A 131 -14.85 5.92 -14.32
N SER A 132 -15.28 7.09 -13.83
CA SER A 132 -16.34 7.88 -14.48
C SER A 132 -15.92 8.42 -15.86
N MET A 133 -14.63 8.70 -16.06
CA MET A 133 -14.06 9.15 -17.33
C MET A 133 -13.96 8.05 -18.40
N SER A 134 -14.10 6.78 -18.04
CA SER A 134 -14.05 5.69 -19.01
C SER A 134 -15.26 5.73 -19.94
N LYS A 135 -15.00 5.68 -21.26
CA LYS A 135 -16.07 5.69 -22.28
C LYS A 135 -17.03 4.50 -22.02
N PRO A 136 -18.35 4.68 -22.15
CA PRO A 136 -19.31 3.59 -22.06
C PRO A 136 -18.93 2.46 -23.05
N PRO A 137 -19.06 1.17 -22.67
CA PRO A 137 -18.74 0.04 -23.55
C PRO A 137 -19.48 0.12 -24.90
N ASN A 138 -20.73 0.56 -24.87
CA ASN A 138 -21.59 0.75 -26.04
C ASN A 138 -20.99 1.75 -27.06
N LEU A 139 -20.25 2.76 -26.61
CA LEU A 139 -19.68 3.79 -27.49
C LEU A 139 -18.47 3.25 -28.28
N ALA A 140 -17.71 2.33 -27.70
CA ALA A 140 -16.62 1.63 -28.39
C ALA A 140 -17.15 0.64 -29.44
N GLU A 141 -18.23 -0.08 -29.12
CA GLU A 141 -18.91 -0.97 -30.08
C GLU A 141 -19.49 -0.19 -31.27
N ILE A 142 -20.15 0.95 -31.00
CA ILE A 142 -20.67 1.83 -32.05
C ILE A 142 -19.54 2.38 -32.93
N GLU A 143 -18.39 2.75 -32.36
CA GLU A 143 -17.20 3.19 -33.12
C GLU A 143 -16.69 2.08 -34.07
N ALA A 144 -16.59 0.85 -33.58
CA ALA A 144 -16.15 -0.30 -34.38
C ALA A 144 -17.16 -0.65 -35.49
N ASP A 145 -18.46 -0.56 -35.23
CA ASP A 145 -19.50 -0.81 -36.21
C ASP A 145 -19.52 0.26 -37.33
N ILE A 146 -19.31 1.53 -36.99
CA ILE A 146 -19.17 2.62 -37.97
C ILE A 146 -17.97 2.38 -38.87
N GLU A 147 -16.83 1.98 -38.30
CA GLU A 147 -15.62 1.68 -39.06
C GLU A 147 -15.84 0.51 -40.03
N ARG A 148 -16.44 -0.59 -39.55
CA ARG A 148 -16.81 -1.75 -40.38
C ARG A 148 -17.72 -1.35 -41.55
N LEU A 149 -18.79 -0.61 -41.28
CA LEU A 149 -19.73 -0.15 -42.32
C LEU A 149 -19.07 0.80 -43.32
N THR A 150 -18.09 1.60 -42.89
CA THR A 150 -17.35 2.51 -43.76
C THR A 150 -16.47 1.74 -44.76
N ILE A 151 -15.78 0.70 -44.28
CA ILE A 151 -14.98 -0.21 -45.12
C ILE A 151 -15.88 -0.94 -46.12
N GLU A 152 -16.99 -1.54 -45.66
CA GLU A 152 -17.94 -2.24 -46.52
C GLU A 152 -18.53 -1.32 -47.59
N LYS A 153 -18.81 -0.06 -47.23
CA LYS A 153 -19.31 0.96 -48.15
C LYS A 153 -18.26 1.30 -49.21
N ASP A 154 -17.00 1.48 -48.84
CA ASP A 154 -15.92 1.77 -49.80
C ASP A 154 -15.70 0.60 -50.77
N ASP A 155 -15.81 -0.64 -50.31
CA ASP A 155 -15.72 -1.82 -51.17
C ASP A 155 -16.95 -1.97 -52.10
N ALA A 156 -18.15 -1.64 -51.64
CA ALA A 156 -19.34 -1.58 -52.50
C ALA A 156 -19.19 -0.53 -53.61
N VAL A 157 -18.60 0.63 -53.31
CA VAL A 157 -18.28 1.68 -54.29
C VAL A 157 -17.27 1.17 -55.33
N LYS A 158 -16.20 0.49 -54.90
CA LYS A 158 -15.21 -0.09 -55.83
C LYS A 158 -15.82 -1.11 -56.80
N ASN A 159 -16.82 -1.84 -56.34
CA ASN A 159 -17.54 -2.84 -57.15
C ASN A 159 -18.70 -2.24 -57.97
N ALA A 160 -18.87 -0.91 -57.99
CA ALA A 160 -19.97 -0.20 -58.64
C ALA A 160 -21.38 -0.62 -58.18
N ASP A 161 -21.49 -1.18 -56.97
CA ASP A 161 -22.76 -1.51 -56.32
C ASP A 161 -23.25 -0.29 -55.53
N TYR A 162 -23.78 0.70 -56.27
CA TYR A 162 -24.17 1.99 -55.72
C TYR A 162 -25.38 1.90 -54.78
N GLU A 163 -26.27 0.93 -54.97
CA GLU A 163 -27.45 0.72 -54.13
C GLU A 163 -27.03 0.23 -52.74
N LYS A 164 -26.15 -0.79 -52.68
CA LYS A 164 -25.58 -1.26 -51.42
C LYS A 164 -24.71 -0.20 -50.74
N ALA A 165 -23.93 0.56 -51.50
CA ALA A 165 -23.14 1.67 -50.96
C ALA A 165 -24.03 2.75 -50.31
N ALA A 166 -25.18 3.07 -50.91
CA ALA A 166 -26.14 4.01 -50.35
C ALA A 166 -26.75 3.50 -49.03
N GLU A 167 -27.13 2.22 -48.98
CA GLU A 167 -27.68 1.60 -47.77
C GLU A 167 -26.66 1.60 -46.61
N LEU A 168 -25.41 1.22 -46.88
CA LEU A 168 -24.34 1.20 -45.89
C LEU A 168 -23.99 2.61 -45.39
N ARG A 169 -23.99 3.61 -46.27
CA ARG A 169 -23.82 5.02 -45.90
C ARG A 169 -24.92 5.49 -44.95
N ASP A 170 -26.17 5.16 -45.27
CA ASP A 170 -27.31 5.59 -44.45
C ASP A 170 -27.30 4.90 -43.07
N ARG A 171 -26.89 3.63 -43.00
CA ARG A 171 -26.66 2.93 -41.71
C ARG A 171 -25.53 3.55 -40.90
N ALA A 172 -24.39 3.83 -41.53
CA ALA A 172 -23.25 4.49 -40.88
C ALA A 172 -23.65 5.88 -40.34
N SER A 173 -24.40 6.66 -41.13
CA SER A 173 -24.91 7.97 -40.72
C SER A 173 -25.87 7.89 -39.51
N ARG A 174 -26.75 6.88 -39.45
CA ARG A 174 -27.60 6.64 -38.27
C ARG A 174 -26.77 6.30 -37.03
N LEU A 175 -25.77 5.43 -37.16
CA LEU A 175 -24.88 5.11 -36.03
C LEU A 175 -24.03 6.31 -35.61
N GLN A 176 -23.58 7.13 -36.56
CA GLN A 176 -22.86 8.37 -36.28
C GLN A 176 -23.72 9.33 -35.44
N LYS A 177 -24.98 9.50 -35.82
CA LYS A 177 -25.92 10.33 -35.07
C LYS A 177 -26.20 9.77 -33.67
N LYS A 178 -26.41 8.45 -33.57
CA LYS A 178 -26.58 7.76 -32.29
C LYS A 178 -25.35 7.93 -31.38
N LYS A 179 -24.14 7.85 -31.94
CA LYS A 179 -22.88 8.12 -31.23
C LYS A 179 -22.84 9.55 -30.71
N GLU A 180 -23.20 10.54 -31.54
CA GLU A 180 -23.22 11.95 -31.13
C GLU A 180 -24.21 12.20 -29.99
N ASP A 181 -25.41 11.61 -30.07
CA ASP A 181 -26.43 11.71 -29.03
C ASP A 181 -25.98 11.05 -27.71
N GLU A 182 -25.48 9.81 -27.76
CA GLU A 182 -24.96 9.10 -26.58
C GLU A 182 -23.74 9.80 -25.97
N GLN A 183 -22.88 10.39 -26.81
CA GLN A 183 -21.71 11.14 -26.35
C GLN A 183 -22.09 12.48 -25.73
N ALA A 184 -23.12 13.16 -26.24
CA ALA A 184 -23.66 14.38 -25.66
C ALA A 184 -24.33 14.10 -24.30
N GLU A 185 -25.14 13.05 -24.20
CA GLU A 185 -25.73 12.63 -22.92
C GLU A 185 -24.69 12.21 -21.90
N TRP A 186 -23.63 11.51 -22.33
CA TRP A 186 -22.53 11.12 -21.44
C TRP A 186 -21.77 12.35 -20.95
N ARG A 187 -21.43 13.29 -21.83
CA ARG A 187 -20.78 14.56 -21.43
C ARG A 187 -21.65 15.38 -20.49
N ALA A 188 -22.97 15.40 -20.68
CA ALA A 188 -23.89 16.08 -19.78
C ALA A 188 -23.91 15.41 -18.40
N ARG A 189 -23.91 14.08 -18.34
CA ARG A 189 -23.80 13.32 -17.08
C ARG A 189 -22.44 13.48 -16.39
N SER A 190 -21.34 13.53 -17.13
CA SER A 190 -19.99 13.75 -16.59
C SER A 190 -19.68 15.20 -16.18
N GLN A 191 -20.61 16.15 -16.38
CA GLN A 191 -20.49 17.49 -15.79
C GLN A 191 -21.03 17.56 -14.37
N GLU A 192 -21.80 16.56 -13.94
CA GLU A 192 -22.19 16.37 -12.54
C GLU A 192 -21.19 15.43 -11.84
N ILE A 193 -21.23 15.43 -10.51
CA ILE A 193 -20.37 14.65 -9.61
C ILE A 193 -20.10 13.24 -10.19
N ASP A 194 -18.82 12.94 -10.38
CA ASP A 194 -18.27 11.77 -11.07
C ASP A 194 -18.55 10.45 -10.33
N GLY A 195 -18.91 10.51 -9.05
CA GLY A 195 -19.36 9.35 -8.28
C GLY A 195 -19.32 9.57 -6.77
N GLU A 196 -19.50 8.48 -6.03
CA GLU A 196 -19.50 8.45 -4.58
C GLU A 196 -18.38 7.52 -4.07
N VAL A 197 -17.67 7.96 -3.04
CA VAL A 197 -16.66 7.18 -2.31
C VAL A 197 -17.35 6.66 -1.05
N ASP A 198 -17.55 5.35 -1.01
CA ASP A 198 -18.13 4.58 0.09
C ASP A 198 -17.10 3.65 0.76
N GLU A 199 -17.55 2.86 1.74
CA GLU A 199 -16.69 1.88 2.43
C GLU A 199 -16.03 0.87 1.48
N GLU A 200 -16.73 0.48 0.41
CA GLU A 200 -16.26 -0.55 -0.52
C GLU A 200 -15.13 -0.02 -1.39
N VAL A 201 -15.24 1.22 -1.88
CA VAL A 201 -14.17 1.89 -2.61
C VAL A 201 -12.93 2.01 -1.73
N ILE A 202 -13.09 2.41 -0.47
CA ILE A 202 -11.97 2.51 0.48
C ILE A 202 -11.31 1.15 0.71
N ALA A 203 -12.09 0.09 0.94
CA ALA A 203 -11.57 -1.25 1.09
C ALA A 203 -10.79 -1.70 -0.16
N GLU A 204 -11.30 -1.41 -1.35
CA GLU A 204 -10.65 -1.73 -2.62
C GLU A 204 -9.33 -0.99 -2.82
N VAL A 205 -9.26 0.28 -2.40
CA VAL A 205 -8.05 1.11 -2.47
C VAL A 205 -7.00 0.61 -1.49
N VAL A 206 -7.35 0.46 -0.21
CA VAL A 206 -6.41 -0.08 0.79
C VAL A 206 -5.95 -1.48 0.36
N SER A 207 -6.85 -2.29 -0.19
CA SER A 207 -6.52 -3.62 -0.69
C SER A 207 -5.45 -3.60 -1.77
N LYS A 208 -5.55 -2.66 -2.73
CA LYS A 208 -4.53 -2.48 -3.76
C LYS A 208 -3.22 -1.92 -3.21
N MET A 209 -3.29 -0.96 -2.29
CA MET A 209 -2.11 -0.34 -1.69
C MET A 209 -1.29 -1.36 -0.87
N THR A 210 -1.96 -2.25 -0.15
CA THR A 210 -1.30 -3.18 0.77
C THR A 210 -1.19 -4.60 0.22
N GLY A 211 -1.84 -4.93 -0.90
CA GLY A 211 -2.00 -6.29 -1.41
C GLY A 211 -2.88 -7.19 -0.53
N VAL A 212 -3.62 -6.62 0.44
CA VAL A 212 -4.45 -7.39 1.37
C VAL A 212 -5.88 -7.40 0.83
N PRO A 213 -6.52 -8.55 0.58
CA PRO A 213 -7.93 -8.56 0.20
C PRO A 213 -8.80 -8.06 1.37
N LEU A 214 -9.51 -6.94 1.17
CA LEU A 214 -10.33 -6.26 2.22
C LEU A 214 -11.82 -6.13 1.89
N GLN A 215 -12.26 -6.57 0.70
CA GLN A 215 -13.69 -6.63 0.40
C GLN A 215 -14.39 -7.47 1.47
N LYS A 216 -15.70 -7.23 1.71
CA LYS A 216 -16.57 -8.01 2.62
C LYS A 216 -16.66 -9.46 2.13
N LEU A 217 -15.56 -10.17 2.33
CA LEU A 217 -15.26 -11.54 1.96
C LEU A 217 -15.46 -12.43 3.20
N GLU A 218 -16.15 -12.03 4.27
CA GLU A 218 -16.28 -12.94 5.42
C GLU A 218 -16.87 -14.30 5.02
N LYS A 219 -17.79 -14.33 4.04
CA LYS A 219 -18.30 -15.59 3.47
C LYS A 219 -17.39 -16.18 2.40
N GLU A 220 -16.86 -15.38 1.49
CA GLU A 220 -16.05 -15.84 0.37
C GLU A 220 -14.60 -16.18 0.76
N GLU A 221 -13.95 -15.39 1.61
CA GLU A 221 -12.66 -15.71 2.25
C GLU A 221 -12.81 -16.89 3.22
N ALA A 222 -13.91 -17.01 3.98
CA ALA A 222 -14.14 -18.23 4.74
C ALA A 222 -14.29 -19.45 3.81
N ALA A 223 -15.08 -19.34 2.74
CA ALA A 223 -15.22 -20.41 1.74
C ALA A 223 -13.87 -20.74 1.07
N ARG A 224 -13.08 -19.72 0.72
CA ARG A 224 -11.73 -19.87 0.16
C ARG A 224 -10.80 -20.57 1.14
N LEU A 225 -10.79 -20.16 2.42
CA LEU A 225 -10.01 -20.80 3.48
C LEU A 225 -10.44 -22.24 3.76
N MET A 226 -11.71 -22.60 3.49
CA MET A 226 -12.16 -23.99 3.57
C MET A 226 -11.53 -24.84 2.47
N GLN A 227 -11.19 -24.25 1.32
CA GLN A 227 -10.51 -24.90 0.19
C GLN A 227 -8.97 -24.86 0.29
N LEU A 228 -8.40 -24.28 1.35
CA LEU A 228 -6.95 -24.11 1.49
C LEU A 228 -6.17 -25.42 1.35
N GLU A 229 -6.66 -26.52 1.93
CA GLU A 229 -5.99 -27.84 1.83
C GLU A 229 -5.96 -28.32 0.37
N GLU A 230 -7.08 -28.21 -0.34
CA GLU A 230 -7.20 -28.62 -1.75
C GLU A 230 -6.33 -27.76 -2.67
N GLU A 231 -6.31 -26.44 -2.45
CA GLU A 231 -5.47 -25.53 -3.24
C GLU A 231 -3.98 -25.79 -3.03
N LEU A 232 -3.53 -26.04 -1.80
CA LEU A 232 -2.13 -26.39 -1.54
C LEU A 232 -1.77 -27.73 -2.22
N HIS A 233 -2.68 -28.71 -2.22
CA HIS A 233 -2.46 -30.01 -2.87
C HIS A 233 -2.38 -29.95 -4.41
N LYS A 234 -2.80 -28.86 -5.06
CA LYS A 234 -2.60 -28.68 -6.50
C LYS A 234 -1.13 -28.60 -6.89
N SER A 235 -0.28 -28.11 -5.98
CA SER A 235 1.16 -27.92 -6.22
C SER A 235 2.04 -28.75 -5.29
N VAL A 236 1.59 -29.04 -4.07
CA VAL A 236 2.33 -29.83 -3.08
C VAL A 236 1.80 -31.27 -3.07
N VAL A 237 2.66 -32.20 -3.48
CA VAL A 237 2.35 -33.63 -3.49
C VAL A 237 2.65 -34.23 -2.13
N SER A 238 1.72 -35.04 -1.59
CA SER A 238 1.79 -35.60 -0.24
C SER A 238 1.81 -34.50 0.83
N GLN A 239 2.48 -34.71 1.98
CA GLN A 239 2.53 -33.75 3.09
C GLN A 239 1.17 -33.43 3.74
N ASP A 240 0.22 -34.38 3.69
CA ASP A 240 -1.17 -34.20 4.16
C ASP A 240 -1.25 -33.70 5.62
N GLU A 241 -0.40 -34.24 6.51
CA GLU A 241 -0.37 -33.83 7.92
C GLU A 241 0.09 -32.38 8.10
N ALA A 242 1.13 -31.97 7.36
CA ALA A 242 1.66 -30.61 7.42
C ALA A 242 0.64 -29.61 6.87
N ILE A 243 0.05 -29.90 5.71
CA ILE A 243 -0.97 -29.06 5.06
C ILE A 243 -2.18 -28.90 5.98
N LYS A 244 -2.66 -29.99 6.60
CA LYS A 244 -3.79 -29.95 7.55
C LYS A 244 -3.47 -29.14 8.80
N ALA A 245 -2.26 -29.26 9.35
CA ALA A 245 -1.82 -28.51 10.52
C ALA A 245 -1.77 -27.00 10.23
N ILE A 246 -1.19 -26.61 9.10
CA ILE A 246 -1.13 -25.22 8.62
C ILE A 246 -2.55 -24.68 8.43
N SER A 247 -3.38 -25.41 7.69
CA SER A 247 -4.74 -24.98 7.35
C SER A 247 -5.63 -24.79 8.57
N LYS A 248 -5.52 -25.68 9.56
CA LYS A 248 -6.22 -25.53 10.84
C LYS A 248 -5.74 -24.28 11.60
N SER A 249 -4.44 -24.00 11.62
CA SER A 249 -3.89 -22.84 12.33
C SER A 249 -4.34 -21.53 11.68
N ILE A 250 -4.27 -21.43 10.35
CA ILE A 250 -4.66 -20.24 9.60
C ILE A 250 -6.15 -19.96 9.73
N ARG A 251 -7.01 -20.98 9.63
CA ARG A 251 -8.46 -20.82 9.84
C ARG A 251 -8.80 -20.28 11.22
N ARG A 252 -8.13 -20.78 12.28
CA ARG A 252 -8.31 -20.24 13.65
C ARG A 252 -7.86 -18.78 13.77
N ALA A 253 -6.72 -18.44 13.16
CA ALA A 253 -6.20 -17.09 13.17
C ALA A 253 -7.13 -16.09 12.46
N ARG A 254 -7.73 -16.50 11.34
CA ARG A 254 -8.68 -15.70 10.56
C ARG A 254 -10.06 -15.60 11.22
N ALA A 255 -10.47 -16.59 12.00
CA ALA A 255 -11.69 -16.55 12.81
C ALA A 255 -11.61 -15.60 14.04
N GLY A 256 -10.51 -14.84 14.18
CA GLY A 256 -10.33 -13.91 15.30
C GLY A 256 -10.05 -14.58 16.66
N LEU A 257 -9.79 -15.90 16.67
CA LEU A 257 -9.54 -16.68 17.90
C LEU A 257 -8.06 -16.63 18.34
N LYS A 258 -7.31 -15.66 17.83
CA LYS A 258 -5.85 -15.52 17.98
C LYS A 258 -5.54 -14.15 18.61
N ASP A 259 -4.45 -14.09 19.37
CA ASP A 259 -3.84 -12.82 19.81
C ASP A 259 -3.39 -11.95 18.59
N PRO A 260 -3.92 -10.72 18.44
CA PRO A 260 -3.53 -9.80 17.37
C PRO A 260 -2.03 -9.48 17.31
N LYS A 261 -1.30 -9.63 18.42
CA LYS A 261 0.15 -9.32 18.51
C LYS A 261 1.05 -10.46 18.02
N ARG A 262 0.50 -11.57 17.55
CA ARG A 262 1.27 -12.73 17.07
C ARG A 262 1.16 -12.92 15.55
N PRO A 263 2.06 -13.67 14.90
CA PRO A 263 1.90 -14.11 13.51
C PRO A 263 0.64 -14.96 13.31
N MET A 264 0.13 -15.04 12.07
CA MET A 264 -1.04 -15.88 11.74
C MET A 264 -0.82 -17.37 12.02
N GLY A 265 0.41 -17.82 11.83
CA GLY A 265 0.88 -19.13 12.22
C GLY A 265 2.39 -19.06 12.38
N SER A 266 2.92 -19.89 13.27
CA SER A 266 4.35 -20.16 13.37
C SER A 266 4.49 -21.68 13.36
N PHE A 267 5.35 -22.18 12.48
CA PHE A 267 5.47 -23.60 12.17
C PHE A 267 6.93 -24.00 12.09
N ILE A 268 7.23 -25.24 12.44
CA ILE A 268 8.53 -25.86 12.25
C ILE A 268 8.33 -27.06 11.32
N PHE A 269 8.99 -27.04 10.17
CA PHE A 269 8.94 -28.15 9.20
C PHE A 269 10.15 -29.07 9.37
N VAL A 270 9.89 -30.28 9.87
CA VAL A 270 10.91 -31.30 10.11
C VAL A 270 10.94 -32.28 8.94
N GLY A 271 12.12 -32.56 8.40
CA GLY A 271 12.33 -33.46 7.26
C GLY A 271 13.63 -33.16 6.50
N PRO A 272 14.11 -34.06 5.64
CA PRO A 272 15.30 -33.82 4.83
C PRO A 272 15.06 -32.74 3.75
N SER A 273 16.14 -32.21 3.18
CA SER A 273 16.06 -31.28 2.04
C SER A 273 15.38 -31.96 0.84
N GLY A 274 14.63 -31.17 0.06
CA GLY A 274 13.94 -31.66 -1.14
C GLY A 274 12.55 -32.28 -0.91
N VAL A 275 12.07 -32.43 0.34
CA VAL A 275 10.71 -32.95 0.62
C VAL A 275 9.56 -31.97 0.36
N GLY A 276 9.88 -30.75 -0.08
CA GLY A 276 8.88 -29.75 -0.48
C GLY A 276 8.55 -28.68 0.58
N LYS A 277 9.36 -28.50 1.63
CA LYS A 277 9.16 -27.46 2.67
C LYS A 277 9.08 -26.04 2.08
N THR A 278 10.05 -25.70 1.23
CA THR A 278 10.12 -24.41 0.53
C THR A 278 8.96 -24.24 -0.46
N LEU A 279 8.60 -25.31 -1.16
CA LEU A 279 7.46 -25.32 -2.10
C LEU A 279 6.14 -25.06 -1.37
N LEU A 280 5.92 -25.72 -0.23
CA LEU A 280 4.73 -25.51 0.61
C LEU A 280 4.65 -24.06 1.12
N SER A 281 5.78 -23.46 1.48
CA SER A 281 5.83 -22.05 1.90
C SER A 281 5.50 -21.09 0.77
N LYS A 282 5.98 -21.35 -0.46
CA LYS A 282 5.64 -20.58 -1.67
C LYS A 282 4.16 -20.72 -2.03
N ALA A 283 3.65 -21.96 -2.06
CA ALA A 283 2.23 -22.21 -2.33
C ALA A 283 1.32 -21.54 -1.29
N LEU A 284 1.76 -21.51 -0.03
CA LEU A 284 1.06 -20.79 1.02
C LEU A 284 1.08 -19.27 0.82
N ALA A 285 2.21 -18.69 0.40
CA ALA A 285 2.31 -17.27 0.10
C ALA A 285 1.39 -16.88 -1.06
N GLU A 286 1.42 -17.64 -2.16
CA GLU A 286 0.54 -17.48 -3.32
C GLU A 286 -0.94 -17.56 -2.91
N PHE A 287 -1.33 -18.58 -2.15
CA PHE A 287 -2.71 -18.70 -1.69
C PHE A 287 -3.10 -17.54 -0.77
N MET A 288 -2.27 -17.22 0.22
CA MET A 288 -2.64 -16.24 1.26
C MET A 288 -2.66 -14.81 0.74
N PHE A 289 -1.76 -14.47 -0.18
CA PHE A 289 -1.48 -13.09 -0.59
C PHE A 289 -1.60 -12.85 -2.10
N GLY A 290 -1.94 -13.89 -2.88
CA GLY A 290 -2.06 -13.80 -4.35
C GLY A 290 -0.74 -13.55 -5.06
N ASP A 291 0.37 -13.76 -4.35
CA ASP A 291 1.72 -13.46 -4.84
C ASP A 291 2.75 -14.36 -4.15
N ALA A 292 3.38 -15.24 -4.91
CA ALA A 292 4.47 -16.10 -4.46
C ALA A 292 5.70 -15.31 -3.95
N ASP A 293 5.90 -14.08 -4.43
CA ASP A 293 6.96 -13.17 -3.97
C ASP A 293 6.62 -12.52 -2.62
N ALA A 294 5.45 -12.84 -2.03
CA ALA A 294 5.16 -12.59 -0.62
C ALA A 294 5.92 -13.55 0.32
N LEU A 295 6.77 -14.43 -0.21
CA LEU A 295 7.69 -15.26 0.56
C LEU A 295 9.00 -14.52 0.83
N ILE A 296 9.23 -14.14 2.08
CA ILE A 296 10.53 -13.71 2.60
C ILE A 296 11.34 -14.96 2.92
N HIS A 297 12.32 -15.27 2.07
CA HIS A 297 13.20 -16.43 2.22
C HIS A 297 14.54 -16.02 2.81
N LEU A 298 14.92 -16.64 3.93
CA LEU A 298 16.17 -16.39 4.62
C LEU A 298 16.87 -17.72 4.88
N ASP A 299 18.07 -17.88 4.32
CA ASP A 299 18.92 -19.04 4.56
C ASP A 299 19.67 -18.88 5.89
N MET A 300 19.35 -19.73 6.86
CA MET A 300 19.94 -19.66 8.20
C MET A 300 21.40 -20.11 8.24
N SER A 301 21.92 -20.74 7.18
CA SER A 301 23.34 -21.03 7.03
C SER A 301 24.18 -19.74 6.88
N GLU A 302 23.60 -18.62 6.48
CA GLU A 302 24.28 -17.31 6.47
C GLU A 302 24.41 -16.69 7.88
N TYR A 303 23.66 -17.23 8.85
CA TYR A 303 23.53 -16.71 10.21
C TYR A 303 24.18 -17.61 11.27
N MET A 304 25.17 -18.42 10.86
CA MET A 304 25.92 -19.32 11.74
C MET A 304 26.77 -18.58 12.78
N GLU A 305 27.21 -17.37 12.47
CA GLU A 305 28.14 -16.61 13.30
C GLU A 305 27.43 -15.50 14.06
N LYS A 306 27.85 -15.27 15.31
CA LYS A 306 27.20 -14.29 16.20
C LYS A 306 27.06 -12.89 15.61
N HIS A 307 28.03 -12.45 14.82
CA HIS A 307 28.02 -11.11 14.24
C HIS A 307 27.12 -10.98 13.00
N THR A 308 26.79 -12.08 12.32
CA THR A 308 25.84 -12.06 11.19
C THR A 308 24.39 -12.02 11.67
N VAL A 309 24.10 -12.51 12.89
CA VAL A 309 22.77 -12.39 13.54
C VAL A 309 22.26 -10.94 13.59
N ALA A 310 23.14 -9.98 13.86
CA ALA A 310 22.78 -8.56 13.89
C ALA A 310 22.29 -8.04 12.52
N ARG A 311 22.67 -8.67 11.40
CA ARG A 311 22.19 -8.28 10.07
C ARG A 311 20.72 -8.66 9.84
N LEU A 312 20.19 -9.63 10.59
CA LEU A 312 18.82 -10.11 10.45
C LEU A 312 17.80 -9.06 10.92
N VAL A 313 18.03 -8.49 12.10
CA VAL A 313 17.08 -7.58 12.78
C VAL A 313 17.56 -6.13 12.80
N GLY A 314 18.87 -5.91 12.64
CA GLY A 314 19.52 -4.60 12.77
C GLY A 314 20.57 -4.64 13.87
N ALA A 315 21.55 -3.73 13.79
CA ALA A 315 22.57 -3.66 14.84
C ALA A 315 21.90 -3.31 16.19
N PRO A 316 22.49 -3.67 17.35
CA PRO A 316 22.02 -3.23 18.66
C PRO A 316 22.38 -1.75 18.93
N PRO A 317 21.71 -1.09 19.89
CA PRO A 317 21.95 0.33 20.20
C PRO A 317 23.44 0.58 20.51
N GLY A 318 24.05 1.55 19.82
CA GLY A 318 25.45 1.92 20.00
C GLY A 318 26.45 1.29 19.02
N TYR A 319 26.00 0.46 18.08
CA TYR A 319 26.82 -0.07 16.98
C TYR A 319 26.54 0.67 15.66
N VAL A 320 27.54 0.76 14.78
CA VAL A 320 27.40 1.30 13.42
C VAL A 320 26.35 0.47 12.67
N GLY A 321 25.35 1.13 12.07
CA GLY A 321 24.21 0.46 11.41
C GLY A 321 22.98 0.24 12.31
N TYR A 322 22.93 0.77 13.54
CA TYR A 322 21.74 0.69 14.41
C TYR A 322 20.49 1.32 13.79
N GLU A 323 20.67 2.39 13.02
CA GLU A 323 19.57 3.11 12.35
C GLU A 323 19.16 2.43 11.03
N GLU A 324 19.94 1.47 10.53
CA GLU A 324 19.59 0.65 9.36
C GLU A 324 18.86 -0.61 9.85
N GLY A 325 17.61 -0.79 9.39
CA GLY A 325 16.87 -2.00 9.72
C GLY A 325 17.56 -3.24 9.14
N GLY A 326 17.51 -4.35 9.86
CA GLY A 326 18.03 -5.62 9.38
C GLY A 326 17.25 -6.17 8.20
N GLN A 327 17.82 -7.17 7.51
CA GLN A 327 17.26 -7.78 6.32
C GLN A 327 15.81 -8.25 6.51
N LEU A 328 15.49 -8.89 7.64
CA LEU A 328 14.14 -9.34 7.93
C LEU A 328 13.23 -8.16 8.28
N THR A 329 13.68 -7.26 9.16
CA THR A 329 12.85 -6.15 9.66
C THR A 329 12.49 -5.16 8.56
N GLU A 330 13.40 -4.87 7.62
CA GLU A 330 13.10 -3.99 6.48
C GLU A 330 12.13 -4.63 5.49
N GLN A 331 12.32 -5.91 5.19
CA GLN A 331 11.40 -6.64 4.31
C GLN A 331 10.00 -6.72 4.92
N ILE A 332 9.88 -6.99 6.23
CA ILE A 332 8.60 -6.99 6.94
C ILE A 332 8.00 -5.58 7.04
N ARG A 333 8.82 -4.54 7.26
CA ARG A 333 8.33 -3.15 7.29
C ARG A 333 7.74 -2.74 5.96
N ARG A 334 8.34 -3.15 4.84
CA ARG A 334 7.83 -2.92 3.48
C ARG A 334 6.63 -3.80 3.14
N ARG A 335 6.64 -5.06 3.58
CA ARG A 335 5.59 -6.05 3.30
C ARG A 335 5.20 -6.82 4.58
N PRO A 336 4.32 -6.26 5.43
CA PRO A 336 3.95 -6.88 6.71
C PRO A 336 3.17 -8.20 6.56
N TYR A 337 2.51 -8.38 5.42
CA TYR A 337 1.73 -9.56 5.08
C TYR A 337 2.56 -10.45 4.15
N ALA A 338 3.38 -11.29 4.77
CA ALA A 338 4.31 -12.18 4.09
C ALA A 338 4.37 -13.53 4.81
N VAL A 339 4.84 -14.55 4.09
CA VAL A 339 5.32 -15.79 4.70
C VAL A 339 6.81 -15.60 4.94
N VAL A 340 7.28 -15.79 6.18
CA VAL A 340 8.71 -15.79 6.49
C VAL A 340 9.17 -17.24 6.57
N LEU A 341 10.09 -17.62 5.69
CA LEU A 341 10.74 -18.93 5.71
C LEU A 341 12.18 -18.77 6.15
N LEU A 342 12.48 -19.33 7.31
CA LEU A 342 13.82 -19.49 7.85
C LEU A 342 14.29 -20.91 7.49
N ASP A 343 15.00 -21.03 6.37
CA ASP A 343 15.45 -22.34 5.88
C ASP A 343 16.69 -22.81 6.64
N GLU A 344 16.82 -24.12 6.85
CA GLU A 344 17.91 -24.75 7.62
C GLU A 344 18.16 -24.12 9.01
N VAL A 345 17.09 -23.79 9.75
CA VAL A 345 17.17 -23.09 11.05
C VAL A 345 18.09 -23.77 12.07
N GLU A 346 18.33 -25.07 11.97
CA GLU A 346 19.29 -25.81 12.80
C GLU A 346 20.75 -25.40 12.58
N LYS A 347 21.06 -24.72 11.47
CA LYS A 347 22.39 -24.19 11.15
C LYS A 347 22.65 -22.82 11.78
N ALA A 348 21.59 -22.07 12.09
CA ALA A 348 21.74 -20.73 12.67
C ALA A 348 22.42 -20.75 14.04
N HIS A 349 23.08 -19.63 14.37
CA HIS A 349 23.57 -19.38 15.71
C HIS A 349 22.40 -19.38 16.73
N PRO A 350 22.57 -19.92 17.95
CA PRO A 350 21.51 -19.98 18.96
C PRO A 350 20.84 -18.63 19.28
N ASP A 351 21.58 -17.53 19.17
CA ASP A 351 21.05 -16.17 19.39
C ASP A 351 19.92 -15.80 18.41
N VAL A 352 19.84 -16.43 17.23
CA VAL A 352 18.74 -16.24 16.27
C VAL A 352 17.41 -16.70 16.89
N PHE A 353 17.40 -17.85 17.58
CA PHE A 353 16.20 -18.38 18.23
C PHE A 353 15.70 -17.54 19.41
N ASN A 354 16.60 -16.79 20.06
CA ASN A 354 16.21 -15.89 21.16
C ASN A 354 15.61 -14.57 20.64
N MET A 355 15.93 -14.19 19.40
CA MET A 355 15.43 -12.96 18.77
C MET A 355 14.08 -13.16 18.06
N LEU A 356 13.84 -14.36 17.51
CA LEU A 356 12.59 -14.76 16.85
C LEU A 356 11.51 -15.14 17.86
#